data_AF-B0MMJ5-F1
#
_entry.id   AF-B0MMJ5-F1
#
_cell.length_a   1.000
_cell.length_b   1.000
_cell.length_c   1.000
_cell.angle_alpha   90.00
_cell.angle_beta   90.00
_cell.angle_gamma   90.00
#
_symmetry.space_group_name_H-M   'P 1'
#
loop_
_entity.id
_entity.type
_entity.pdbx_description
1 polymer ?
#
loop_
_entity_poly.entity_id
_entity_poly.type
_entity_poly.pdbx_seq_one_letter_code
_entity_poly.pdbx_strand_id
1 'polypeptide(L)'
;MGKITHDLLPKQRSRKHNLKVEIDIYPYATELYEELEHIGIINRVKEIPQLGVIKVAKRLAKTRYDYIMLQLYLHQMIKNHLQGHLRLTYNNYVAAKEFRNDYKNMKNDKPSIGDILQLLTIVYNIGHFYNTFTASRAVTMLSSEDDAFYDIVVEASASDRFHEAAQSILNSKNYQRLHLLNSILILERCDQSKQSVSLALEILYAYINESTLPEDSKLKYAFAIFRNVRTVSYMAYDLQIAETPLTIDLCNEKAMILLLQELLSEYNNNQSSHHLVQSITKLLDDTVYNENSNAICYYKISRKMVSLITKDPSYTSTNYYADLFADKSSILNRTHAHKRDYAQAQILKLTFSGEQRFLSEALLADLEKINNTRVGYYDRHSGEQTILVSIKKNCDSAMKRYAAFKTMKCAVNYLRRIPDISSTDVRFILCAKFFLFYLFDENPVVIKPTIDREKCVICTRGKNTRVKEIKSLIDNSTGTEDEKHEAEFLLSQLVSDSINDTSITIPASILVYQKDAVGRKLCEFDGMIIHLMRKTEQVFFLEAKNRNEKPAYGKNCLREKLDKFPIQYNFDDIQIVACDAYFRYTVQ
;
A
#
# COMPACT_ATOMS: atom_id res chain seq x y z
N MET A 1 -35.15 -9.94 -20.93
CA MET A 1 -33.75 -9.48 -20.96
C MET A 1 -33.81 -7.96 -21.01
N GLY A 2 -33.34 -7.29 -19.97
CA GLY A 2 -33.30 -5.83 -19.91
C GLY A 2 -32.14 -5.29 -20.73
N LYS A 3 -32.18 -3.99 -21.06
CA LYS A 3 -31.09 -3.28 -21.75
C LYS A 3 -30.81 -1.97 -21.03
N ILE A 4 -29.52 -1.68 -20.78
CA ILE A 4 -29.07 -0.41 -20.21
C ILE A 4 -28.20 0.30 -21.23
N THR A 5 -28.60 1.50 -21.65
CA THR A 5 -27.72 2.38 -22.43
C THR A 5 -26.85 3.20 -21.49
N HIS A 6 -25.53 3.15 -21.69
CA HIS A 6 -24.59 3.90 -20.87
C HIS A 6 -23.44 4.47 -21.70
N ASP A 7 -22.92 5.62 -21.29
CA ASP A 7 -21.70 6.18 -21.88
C ASP A 7 -20.50 5.75 -21.04
N LEU A 8 -19.70 4.80 -21.54
CA LEU A 8 -18.51 4.31 -20.83
C LEU A 8 -17.42 5.38 -20.74
N LEU A 9 -17.42 6.35 -21.65
CA LEU A 9 -16.40 7.40 -21.77
C LEU A 9 -17.06 8.77 -22.01
N PRO A 10 -17.80 9.32 -21.03
CA PRO A 10 -18.41 10.64 -21.16
C PRO A 10 -17.38 11.72 -21.50
N LYS A 11 -16.12 11.60 -21.05
CA LYS A 11 -15.00 12.49 -21.41
C LYS A 11 -13.64 11.75 -21.33
N GLN A 12 -12.80 11.86 -22.36
CA GLN A 12 -11.44 11.27 -22.43
C GLN A 12 -10.37 12.36 -22.67
N ARG A 13 -9.10 12.06 -22.36
CA ARG A 13 -7.92 12.78 -22.87
C ARG A 13 -7.80 12.57 -24.40
N SER A 14 -7.93 13.64 -25.18
CA SER A 14 -7.41 13.81 -26.56
C SER A 14 -7.84 12.83 -27.67
N ARG A 15 -8.73 11.85 -27.45
CA ARG A 15 -9.29 10.96 -28.50
C ARG A 15 -10.80 10.75 -28.24
N LYS A 16 -11.54 10.33 -29.29
CA LYS A 16 -13.01 10.36 -29.50
C LYS A 16 -13.89 10.48 -28.23
N HIS A 17 -14.84 11.41 -28.28
CA HIS A 17 -15.83 11.60 -27.21
C HIS A 17 -17.01 10.61 -27.33
N ASN A 18 -17.52 10.13 -26.19
CA ASN A 18 -18.79 9.43 -25.98
C ASN A 18 -18.87 8.00 -26.54
N LEU A 19 -18.38 7.01 -25.78
CA LEU A 19 -18.57 5.59 -26.08
C LEU A 19 -19.92 5.13 -25.50
N LYS A 20 -20.99 5.41 -26.23
CA LYS A 20 -22.33 4.92 -25.89
C LYS A 20 -22.47 3.46 -26.27
N VAL A 21 -22.79 2.62 -25.30
CA VAL A 21 -23.00 1.17 -25.47
C VAL A 21 -24.36 0.77 -24.95
N GLU A 22 -24.87 -0.33 -25.49
CA GLU A 22 -26.06 -1.01 -24.99
C GLU A 22 -25.63 -2.30 -24.30
N ILE A 23 -25.98 -2.42 -23.02
CA ILE A 23 -25.58 -3.52 -22.15
C ILE A 23 -26.79 -4.41 -21.90
N ASP A 24 -26.69 -5.68 -22.29
CA ASP A 24 -27.72 -6.69 -22.07
C ASP A 24 -27.70 -7.18 -20.61
N ILE A 25 -28.84 -7.13 -19.93
CA ILE A 25 -29.01 -7.57 -18.54
C ILE A 25 -29.93 -8.79 -18.49
N TYR A 26 -29.46 -9.85 -17.85
CA TYR A 26 -30.15 -11.15 -17.82
C TYR A 26 -31.32 -11.12 -16.83
N PRO A 27 -32.26 -12.08 -16.90
CA PRO A 27 -33.45 -12.06 -16.05
C PRO A 27 -33.12 -11.93 -14.55
N TYR A 28 -32.16 -12.71 -14.03
CA TYR A 28 -31.75 -12.59 -12.62
C TYR A 28 -31.16 -11.22 -12.27
N ALA A 29 -30.26 -10.72 -13.12
CA ALA A 29 -29.65 -9.41 -12.90
C ALA A 29 -30.64 -8.25 -13.06
N THR A 30 -31.66 -8.41 -13.91
CA THR A 30 -32.75 -7.44 -14.07
C THR A 30 -33.60 -7.38 -12.81
N GLU A 31 -34.06 -8.53 -12.32
CA GLU A 31 -34.87 -8.64 -11.08
C GLU A 31 -34.11 -8.04 -9.88
N LEU A 32 -32.81 -8.32 -9.75
CA LEU A 32 -31.97 -7.74 -8.71
C LEU A 32 -31.77 -6.23 -8.88
N TYR A 33 -31.49 -5.76 -10.09
CA TYR A 33 -31.26 -4.34 -10.36
C TYR A 33 -32.49 -3.51 -10.02
N GLU A 34 -33.67 -3.95 -10.45
CA GLU A 34 -34.95 -3.29 -10.16
C GLU A 34 -35.24 -3.25 -8.65
N GLU A 35 -34.93 -4.34 -7.93
CA GLU A 35 -35.04 -4.37 -6.47
C GLU A 35 -34.11 -3.36 -5.79
N LEU A 36 -32.83 -3.34 -6.19
CA LEU A 36 -31.85 -2.40 -5.65
C LEU A 36 -32.17 -0.95 -6.01
N GLU A 37 -32.81 -0.71 -7.17
CA GLU A 37 -33.28 0.61 -7.57
C GLU A 37 -34.47 1.05 -6.73
N HIS A 38 -35.42 0.14 -6.48
CA HIS A 38 -36.59 0.39 -5.64
C HIS A 38 -36.21 0.83 -4.23
N ILE A 39 -35.22 0.18 -3.61
CA ILE A 39 -34.71 0.56 -2.28
C ILE A 39 -33.65 1.68 -2.31
N GLY A 40 -33.40 2.30 -3.47
CA GLY A 40 -32.53 3.47 -3.62
C GLY A 40 -31.02 3.19 -3.66
N ILE A 41 -30.59 1.93 -3.64
CA ILE A 41 -29.17 1.54 -3.65
C ILE A 41 -28.51 1.86 -4.99
N ILE A 42 -29.21 1.70 -6.11
CA ILE A 42 -28.68 2.10 -7.43
C ILE A 42 -28.38 3.60 -7.47
N ASN A 43 -29.25 4.43 -6.90
CA ASN A 43 -29.02 5.88 -6.81
C ASN A 43 -27.80 6.20 -5.94
N ARG A 44 -27.65 5.52 -4.80
CA ARG A 44 -26.46 5.64 -3.95
C ARG A 44 -25.16 5.31 -4.71
N VAL A 45 -25.13 4.21 -5.47
CA VAL A 45 -23.95 3.77 -6.22
C VAL A 45 -23.57 4.72 -7.37
N LYS A 46 -24.55 5.41 -7.96
CA LYS A 46 -24.32 6.50 -8.93
C LYS A 46 -23.63 7.72 -8.31
N GLU A 47 -23.63 7.86 -6.99
CA GLU A 47 -22.97 8.98 -6.30
C GLU A 47 -21.61 8.62 -5.71
N ILE A 48 -21.36 7.34 -5.44
CA ILE A 48 -20.10 6.90 -4.81
C ILE A 48 -18.95 7.05 -5.81
N PRO A 49 -17.92 7.86 -5.50
CA PRO A 49 -16.73 7.96 -6.34
C PRO A 49 -15.98 6.62 -6.39
N GLN A 50 -15.57 6.20 -7.58
CA GLN A 50 -14.83 4.95 -7.78
C GLN A 50 -13.55 4.90 -6.93
N LEU A 51 -12.79 6.00 -6.93
CA LEU A 51 -11.53 6.11 -6.19
C LEU A 51 -11.70 6.71 -4.78
N GLY A 52 -12.95 6.89 -4.31
CA GLY A 52 -13.27 7.45 -3.00
C GLY A 52 -12.59 8.78 -2.74
N VAL A 53 -11.69 8.80 -1.75
CA VAL A 53 -10.96 10.01 -1.32
C VAL A 53 -9.90 10.48 -2.32
N ILE A 54 -9.46 9.64 -3.28
CA ILE A 54 -8.43 10.04 -4.24
C ILE A 54 -8.93 11.21 -5.09
N LYS A 55 -8.14 12.29 -5.16
CA LYS A 55 -8.48 13.47 -5.96
C LYS A 55 -8.31 13.18 -7.44
N VAL A 56 -9.39 13.32 -8.20
CA VAL A 56 -9.43 13.14 -9.65
C VAL A 56 -9.92 14.43 -10.30
N ALA A 57 -9.37 14.77 -11.47
CA ALA A 57 -9.91 15.87 -12.26
C ALA A 57 -11.39 15.60 -12.57
N LYS A 58 -12.28 16.58 -12.33
CA LYS A 58 -13.74 16.42 -12.47
C LYS A 58 -14.18 15.77 -13.80
N ARG A 59 -13.45 16.02 -14.89
CA ARG A 59 -13.72 15.44 -16.22
C ARG A 59 -13.45 13.93 -16.33
N LEU A 60 -12.57 13.39 -15.49
CA LEU A 60 -12.20 11.97 -15.46
C LEU A 60 -12.82 11.23 -14.27
N ALA A 61 -13.61 11.93 -13.45
CA ALA A 61 -14.26 11.32 -12.30
C ALA A 61 -15.23 10.23 -12.76
N LYS A 62 -15.10 9.05 -12.16
CA LYS A 62 -15.96 7.90 -12.36
C LYS A 62 -16.63 7.52 -11.05
N THR A 63 -17.84 7.02 -11.15
CA THR A 63 -18.63 6.49 -10.05
C THR A 63 -18.48 4.98 -9.99
N ARG A 64 -18.88 4.38 -8.88
CA ARG A 64 -19.00 2.91 -8.79
C ARG A 64 -20.00 2.37 -9.81
N TYR A 65 -21.03 3.15 -10.15
CA TYR A 65 -21.99 2.79 -11.20
C TYR A 65 -21.34 2.70 -12.58
N ASP A 66 -20.53 3.69 -12.98
CA ASP A 66 -19.80 3.66 -14.26
C ASP A 66 -18.90 2.42 -14.35
N TYR A 67 -18.31 2.05 -13.22
CA TYR A 67 -17.46 0.87 -13.11
C TYR A 67 -18.22 -0.45 -13.23
N ILE A 68 -19.44 -0.55 -12.67
CA ILE A 68 -20.35 -1.69 -12.87
C ILE A 68 -20.69 -1.81 -14.36
N MET A 69 -21.07 -0.71 -15.00
CA MET A 69 -21.43 -0.70 -16.43
C MET A 69 -20.27 -1.15 -17.32
N LEU A 70 -19.05 -0.71 -17.05
CA LEU A 70 -17.87 -1.18 -17.78
C LEU A 70 -17.66 -2.68 -17.64
N GLN A 71 -17.72 -3.23 -16.42
CA GLN A 71 -17.54 -4.66 -16.19
C GLN A 71 -18.61 -5.49 -16.91
N LEU A 72 -19.89 -5.07 -16.82
CA LEU A 72 -20.99 -5.74 -17.53
C LEU A 72 -20.80 -5.71 -19.05
N TYR A 73 -20.34 -4.59 -19.60
CA TYR A 73 -20.01 -4.47 -21.02
C TYR A 73 -18.87 -5.42 -21.43
N LEU A 74 -17.78 -5.49 -20.65
CA LEU A 74 -16.69 -6.43 -20.94
C LEU A 74 -17.13 -7.90 -20.84
N HIS A 75 -18.00 -8.24 -19.88
CA HIS A 75 -18.62 -9.57 -19.82
C HIS A 75 -19.44 -9.88 -21.07
N GLN A 76 -20.21 -8.91 -21.59
CA GLN A 76 -20.95 -9.04 -22.83
C GLN A 76 -20.02 -9.24 -24.04
N MET A 77 -18.90 -8.51 -24.12
CA MET A 77 -17.90 -8.71 -25.17
C MET A 77 -17.32 -10.13 -25.14
N ILE A 78 -16.95 -10.64 -23.95
CA ILE A 78 -16.45 -12.01 -23.78
C ILE A 78 -17.51 -13.03 -24.22
N LYS A 79 -18.78 -12.79 -23.85
CA LYS A 79 -19.88 -13.67 -24.26
C LYS A 79 -20.08 -13.70 -25.78
N ASN A 80 -19.97 -12.55 -26.45
CA ASN A 80 -20.30 -12.47 -27.86
C ASN A 80 -19.15 -12.97 -28.76
N HIS A 81 -17.90 -12.88 -28.30
CA HIS A 81 -16.74 -13.11 -29.16
C HIS A 81 -15.82 -14.23 -28.71
N LEU A 82 -15.82 -14.61 -27.43
CA LEU A 82 -14.76 -15.46 -26.86
C LEU A 82 -15.24 -16.82 -26.33
N GLN A 83 -16.50 -17.21 -26.51
CA GLN A 83 -17.03 -18.47 -25.95
C GLN A 83 -16.21 -19.70 -26.33
N GLY A 84 -15.72 -19.76 -27.58
CA GLY A 84 -14.91 -20.88 -28.07
C GLY A 84 -13.48 -20.95 -27.48
N HIS A 85 -13.05 -19.92 -26.74
CA HIS A 85 -11.74 -19.87 -26.09
C HIS A 85 -11.79 -20.15 -24.59
N LEU A 86 -12.99 -20.25 -24.00
CA LEU A 86 -13.20 -20.43 -22.57
C LEU A 86 -13.29 -21.92 -22.19
N ARG A 87 -12.79 -22.29 -21.01
CA ARG A 87 -13.01 -23.62 -20.40
C ARG A 87 -14.50 -23.93 -20.25
N LEU A 88 -15.25 -22.97 -19.73
CA LEU A 88 -16.70 -23.03 -19.58
C LEU A 88 -17.32 -21.78 -20.18
N THR A 89 -18.28 -22.00 -21.08
CA THR A 89 -19.03 -20.92 -21.73
C THR A 89 -19.93 -20.19 -20.74
N TYR A 90 -20.33 -18.96 -21.05
CA TYR A 90 -21.23 -18.18 -20.18
C TYR A 90 -22.62 -18.84 -20.07
N ASN A 91 -22.98 -19.71 -21.02
CA ASN A 91 -24.24 -20.44 -21.02
C ASN A 91 -24.18 -21.75 -20.21
N ASN A 92 -23.02 -22.12 -19.63
CA ASN A 92 -22.95 -23.29 -18.77
C ASN A 92 -23.73 -23.04 -17.48
N TYR A 93 -24.62 -23.98 -17.13
CA TYR A 93 -25.40 -23.93 -15.90
C TYR A 93 -24.58 -24.35 -14.68
N VAL A 94 -24.86 -23.72 -13.55
CA VAL A 94 -24.27 -24.03 -12.23
C VAL A 94 -25.34 -24.66 -11.35
N ALA A 95 -25.01 -25.80 -10.73
CA ALA A 95 -25.96 -26.52 -9.90
C ALA A 95 -26.10 -25.85 -8.52
N ALA A 96 -27.29 -25.88 -7.92
CA ALA A 96 -27.53 -25.30 -6.60
C ALA A 96 -26.58 -25.83 -5.51
N LYS A 97 -26.25 -27.14 -5.59
CA LYS A 97 -25.28 -27.80 -4.71
C LYS A 97 -23.86 -27.25 -4.78
N GLU A 98 -23.50 -26.51 -5.84
CA GLU A 98 -22.18 -25.87 -5.93
C GLU A 98 -22.06 -24.67 -4.99
N PHE A 99 -23.18 -24.09 -4.55
CA PHE A 99 -23.20 -23.01 -3.56
C PHE A 99 -23.19 -23.58 -2.13
N ARG A 100 -24.12 -24.50 -1.84
CA ARG A 100 -24.19 -25.29 -0.60
C ARG A 100 -25.12 -26.48 -0.78
N ASN A 101 -24.93 -27.53 0.00
CA ASN A 101 -25.65 -28.80 -0.15
C ASN A 101 -27.16 -28.69 0.09
N ASP A 102 -27.58 -27.78 0.97
CA ASP A 102 -28.98 -27.53 1.36
C ASP A 102 -29.68 -26.48 0.49
N TYR A 103 -28.96 -25.78 -0.39
CA TYR A 103 -29.54 -24.73 -1.22
C TYR A 103 -30.39 -25.30 -2.35
N LYS A 104 -31.58 -24.72 -2.51
CA LYS A 104 -32.52 -25.03 -3.58
C LYS A 104 -32.95 -23.74 -4.24
N ASN A 105 -32.96 -23.73 -5.56
CA ASN A 105 -33.54 -22.62 -6.31
C ASN A 105 -35.05 -22.59 -6.06
N MET A 106 -35.60 -21.41 -5.76
CA MET A 106 -37.04 -21.19 -5.56
C MET A 106 -37.82 -21.45 -6.85
N LYS A 107 -37.19 -21.22 -8.01
CA LYS A 107 -37.73 -21.51 -9.35
C LYS A 107 -37.01 -22.74 -9.92
N ASN A 108 -37.67 -23.52 -10.78
CA ASN A 108 -37.09 -24.67 -11.52
C ASN A 108 -35.99 -24.28 -12.55
N ASP A 109 -35.51 -23.05 -12.48
CA ASP A 109 -34.51 -22.51 -13.38
C ASP A 109 -33.10 -22.66 -12.78
N LYS A 110 -32.10 -22.82 -13.65
CA LYS A 110 -30.71 -23.04 -13.26
C LYS A 110 -29.89 -21.83 -13.70
N PRO A 111 -29.20 -21.12 -12.79
CA PRO A 111 -28.39 -19.98 -13.19
C PRO A 111 -27.22 -20.44 -14.05
N SER A 112 -26.93 -19.67 -15.10
CA SER A 112 -25.73 -19.83 -15.91
C SER A 112 -24.52 -19.13 -15.28
N ILE A 113 -23.32 -19.42 -15.76
CA ILE A 113 -22.10 -18.67 -15.41
C ILE A 113 -22.28 -17.18 -15.72
N GLY A 114 -22.95 -16.85 -16.84
CA GLY A 114 -23.24 -15.48 -17.19
C GLY A 114 -24.16 -14.77 -16.18
N ASP A 115 -25.16 -15.47 -15.63
CA ASP A 115 -26.01 -14.93 -14.56
C ASP A 115 -25.19 -14.63 -13.30
N ILE A 116 -24.33 -15.57 -12.91
CA ILE A 116 -23.45 -15.42 -11.75
C ILE A 116 -22.52 -14.22 -11.91
N LEU A 117 -21.91 -14.06 -13.08
CA LEU A 117 -21.00 -12.96 -13.38
C LEU A 117 -21.70 -11.59 -13.34
N GLN A 118 -22.91 -11.48 -13.91
CA GLN A 118 -23.68 -10.22 -13.84
C GLN A 118 -24.12 -9.89 -12.41
N LEU A 119 -24.65 -10.88 -11.67
CA LEU A 119 -25.04 -10.70 -10.28
C LEU A 119 -23.84 -10.29 -9.43
N LEU A 120 -22.74 -11.03 -9.50
CA LEU A 120 -21.51 -10.73 -8.77
C LEU A 120 -20.98 -9.33 -9.10
N THR A 121 -20.99 -8.93 -10.37
CA THR A 121 -20.57 -7.58 -10.79
C THR A 121 -21.38 -6.48 -10.09
N ILE A 122 -22.69 -6.66 -9.97
CA ILE A 122 -23.55 -5.71 -9.26
C ILE A 122 -23.25 -5.75 -7.76
N VAL A 123 -23.40 -6.91 -7.11
CA VAL A 123 -23.36 -7.00 -5.65
C VAL A 123 -21.97 -6.83 -5.05
N TYR A 124 -20.91 -7.04 -5.83
CA TYR A 124 -19.57 -6.69 -5.39
C TYR A 124 -19.44 -5.16 -5.15
N ASN A 125 -20.15 -4.32 -5.90
CA ASN A 125 -19.90 -2.87 -5.89
C ASN A 125 -20.89 -2.06 -5.01
N ILE A 126 -22.03 -2.63 -4.60
CA ILE A 126 -23.09 -1.91 -3.87
C ILE A 126 -22.72 -1.57 -2.41
N GLY A 127 -21.87 -2.37 -1.77
CA GLY A 127 -21.52 -2.25 -0.36
C GLY A 127 -20.39 -1.27 -0.03
N HIS A 128 -19.88 -0.51 -1.00
CA HIS A 128 -18.85 0.50 -0.74
C HIS A 128 -19.42 1.70 0.04
N PHE A 129 -18.63 2.26 0.96
CA PHE A 129 -18.83 3.59 1.54
C PHE A 129 -18.52 4.68 0.50
N TYR A 130 -18.99 5.92 0.73
CA TYR A 130 -18.62 7.08 -0.10
C TYR A 130 -17.11 7.35 -0.09
N ASN A 131 -16.44 7.13 1.06
CA ASN A 131 -14.99 7.20 1.18
C ASN A 131 -14.27 5.86 0.88
N THR A 132 -15.00 4.89 0.31
CA THR A 132 -14.54 3.57 -0.15
C THR A 132 -13.61 2.86 0.87
N PHE A 133 -12.40 2.48 0.46
CA PHE A 133 -11.46 1.72 1.28
C PHE A 133 -10.92 2.51 2.48
N THR A 134 -10.96 3.84 2.44
CA THR A 134 -10.52 4.67 3.58
C THR A 134 -11.49 4.54 4.76
N ALA A 135 -12.79 4.49 4.49
CA ALA A 135 -13.81 4.22 5.51
C ALA A 135 -13.76 2.76 5.95
N SER A 136 -13.64 1.80 5.02
CA SER A 136 -13.48 0.39 5.39
C SER A 136 -12.28 0.17 6.30
N ARG A 137 -11.15 0.83 6.03
CA ARG A 137 -9.97 0.80 6.91
C ARG A 137 -10.28 1.36 8.29
N ALA A 138 -11.05 2.45 8.40
CA ALA A 138 -11.42 3.01 9.70
C ALA A 138 -12.27 2.03 10.53
N VAL A 139 -13.24 1.35 9.91
CA VAL A 139 -14.07 0.33 10.58
C VAL A 139 -13.20 -0.83 11.07
N THR A 140 -12.34 -1.37 10.20
CA THR A 140 -11.43 -2.46 10.57
C THR A 140 -10.45 -2.05 11.68
N MET A 141 -9.90 -0.83 11.63
CA MET A 141 -9.02 -0.30 12.66
C MET A 141 -9.72 -0.20 14.01
N LEU A 142 -10.90 0.42 14.05
CA LEU A 142 -11.65 0.58 15.30
C LEU A 142 -12.07 -0.79 15.87
N SER A 143 -12.56 -1.70 15.02
CA SER A 143 -12.90 -3.07 15.44
C SER A 143 -11.70 -3.86 15.98
N SER A 144 -10.46 -3.46 15.64
CA SER A 144 -9.24 -4.11 16.17
C SER A 144 -8.72 -3.47 17.46
N GLU A 145 -9.24 -2.30 17.81
CA GLU A 145 -8.81 -1.50 18.97
C GLU A 145 -9.87 -1.48 20.08
N ASP A 146 -11.11 -1.86 19.76
CA ASP A 146 -12.26 -1.81 20.64
C ASP A 146 -13.23 -2.97 20.37
N ASP A 147 -13.33 -3.88 21.34
CA ASP A 147 -14.19 -5.06 21.28
C ASP A 147 -15.68 -4.68 21.21
N ALA A 148 -16.11 -3.59 21.85
CA ALA A 148 -17.51 -3.17 21.80
C ALA A 148 -17.91 -2.73 20.38
N PHE A 149 -16.99 -2.07 19.66
CA PHE A 149 -17.23 -1.73 18.27
C PHE A 149 -17.11 -2.93 17.34
N TYR A 150 -16.23 -3.88 17.65
CA TYR A 150 -16.16 -5.15 16.93
C TYR A 150 -17.52 -5.86 16.93
N ASP A 151 -18.15 -5.97 18.10
CA ASP A 151 -19.46 -6.61 18.26
C ASP A 151 -20.55 -5.88 17.45
N ILE A 152 -20.54 -4.53 17.42
CA ILE A 152 -21.48 -3.75 16.59
C ILE A 152 -21.42 -4.13 15.10
N VAL A 153 -20.22 -4.43 14.58
CA VAL A 153 -20.06 -4.82 13.18
C VAL A 153 -20.44 -6.28 12.96
N VAL A 154 -20.04 -7.17 13.86
CA VAL A 154 -20.34 -8.61 13.76
C VAL A 154 -21.84 -8.86 13.91
N GLU A 155 -22.49 -8.26 14.91
CA GLU A 155 -23.91 -8.39 15.21
C GLU A 155 -24.83 -7.52 14.31
N ALA A 156 -24.28 -6.94 13.23
CA ALA A 156 -25.06 -6.11 12.30
C ALA A 156 -26.14 -6.90 11.53
N SER A 157 -26.07 -8.23 11.54
CA SER A 157 -27.05 -9.18 11.03
C SER A 157 -27.31 -10.25 12.08
N ALA A 158 -28.50 -10.87 12.05
CA ALA A 158 -28.79 -12.04 12.88
C ALA A 158 -28.31 -13.37 12.26
N SER A 159 -27.69 -13.33 11.08
CA SER A 159 -27.25 -14.51 10.33
C SER A 159 -25.91 -15.04 10.86
N ASP A 160 -25.86 -16.31 11.28
CA ASP A 160 -24.61 -16.97 11.68
C ASP A 160 -23.56 -16.95 10.57
N ARG A 161 -23.97 -17.10 9.31
CA ARG A 161 -23.06 -17.00 8.15
C ARG A 161 -22.47 -15.60 8.01
N PHE A 162 -23.24 -14.58 8.35
CA PHE A 162 -22.74 -13.21 8.37
C PHE A 162 -21.72 -13.05 9.50
N HIS A 163 -22.01 -13.56 10.71
CA HIS A 163 -21.08 -13.54 11.83
C HIS A 163 -19.74 -14.16 11.45
N GLU A 164 -19.74 -15.38 10.88
CA GLU A 164 -18.52 -16.06 10.43
C GLU A 164 -17.74 -15.24 9.39
N ALA A 165 -18.45 -14.67 8.40
CA ALA A 165 -17.83 -13.84 7.36
C ALA A 165 -17.25 -12.55 7.94
N ALA A 166 -17.96 -11.88 8.85
CA ALA A 166 -17.54 -10.66 9.51
C ALA A 166 -16.31 -10.90 10.38
N GLN A 167 -16.35 -11.92 11.24
CA GLN A 167 -15.22 -12.32 12.08
C GLN A 167 -13.98 -12.65 11.22
N SER A 168 -14.14 -13.43 10.15
CA SER A 168 -13.03 -13.75 9.24
C SER A 168 -12.37 -12.50 8.63
N ILE A 169 -13.18 -11.55 8.13
CA ILE A 169 -12.69 -10.31 7.52
C ILE A 169 -12.05 -9.37 8.56
N LEU A 170 -12.64 -9.23 9.74
CA LEU A 170 -12.15 -8.33 10.79
C LEU A 170 -10.88 -8.90 11.46
N ASN A 171 -10.86 -10.20 11.76
CA ASN A 171 -9.70 -10.86 12.40
C ASN A 171 -8.48 -10.88 11.47
N SER A 172 -8.70 -11.06 10.16
CA SER A 172 -7.64 -10.92 9.14
C SER A 172 -7.31 -9.46 8.80
N LYS A 173 -8.04 -8.50 9.38
CA LYS A 173 -7.93 -7.05 9.14
C LYS A 173 -8.03 -6.69 7.65
N ASN A 174 -8.84 -7.42 6.89
CA ASN A 174 -8.97 -7.27 5.44
C ASN A 174 -9.99 -6.20 5.05
N TYR A 175 -9.63 -4.93 5.27
CA TYR A 175 -10.51 -3.81 4.94
C TYR A 175 -10.88 -3.71 3.45
N GLN A 176 -10.10 -4.33 2.55
CA GLN A 176 -10.42 -4.37 1.12
C GLN A 176 -11.69 -5.20 0.86
N ARG A 177 -12.01 -6.18 1.71
CA ARG A 177 -13.19 -7.05 1.59
C ARG A 177 -14.39 -6.62 2.44
N LEU A 178 -14.23 -5.67 3.37
CA LEU A 178 -15.30 -5.24 4.27
C LEU A 178 -16.59 -4.80 3.52
N HIS A 179 -16.44 -4.18 2.35
CA HIS A 179 -17.59 -3.77 1.54
C HIS A 179 -18.51 -4.95 1.13
N LEU A 180 -18.00 -6.18 1.08
CA LEU A 180 -18.81 -7.37 0.79
C LEU A 180 -19.80 -7.68 1.93
N LEU A 181 -19.43 -7.40 3.18
CA LEU A 181 -20.33 -7.50 4.34
C LEU A 181 -21.49 -6.50 4.20
N ASN A 182 -21.16 -5.27 3.84
CA ASN A 182 -22.17 -4.25 3.59
C ASN A 182 -23.10 -4.62 2.43
N SER A 183 -22.59 -5.28 1.39
CA SER A 183 -23.42 -5.81 0.30
C SER A 183 -24.39 -6.88 0.80
N ILE A 184 -23.95 -7.78 1.69
CA ILE A 184 -24.84 -8.76 2.34
C ILE A 184 -25.93 -8.05 3.14
N LEU A 185 -25.58 -7.06 3.97
CA LEU A 185 -26.55 -6.29 4.77
C LEU A 185 -27.58 -5.54 3.89
N ILE A 186 -27.17 -5.07 2.71
CA ILE A 186 -28.10 -4.52 1.72
C ILE A 186 -29.06 -5.61 1.23
N LEU A 187 -28.52 -6.75 0.80
CA LEU A 187 -29.31 -7.84 0.23
C LEU A 187 -30.29 -8.44 1.24
N GLU A 188 -29.96 -8.51 2.53
CA GLU A 188 -30.86 -8.94 3.60
C GLU A 188 -32.07 -8.01 3.79
N ARG A 189 -31.98 -6.76 3.32
CA ARG A 189 -33.07 -5.77 3.36
C ARG A 189 -33.88 -5.71 2.07
N CYS A 190 -33.45 -6.41 1.03
CA CYS A 190 -34.25 -6.61 -0.17
C CYS A 190 -35.40 -7.60 0.09
N ASP A 191 -36.35 -7.67 -0.83
CA ASP A 191 -37.38 -8.70 -0.85
C ASP A 191 -36.77 -10.11 -0.97
N GLN A 192 -36.76 -10.85 0.15
CA GLN A 192 -36.20 -12.19 0.24
C GLN A 192 -36.98 -13.24 -0.56
N SER A 193 -38.18 -12.92 -1.08
CA SER A 193 -38.94 -13.82 -1.96
C SER A 193 -38.39 -13.87 -3.38
N LYS A 194 -37.50 -12.94 -3.75
CA LYS A 194 -36.88 -12.86 -5.08
C LYS A 194 -35.72 -13.84 -5.20
N GLN A 195 -35.78 -14.71 -6.21
CA GLN A 195 -34.73 -15.70 -6.48
C GLN A 195 -33.37 -15.03 -6.74
N SER A 196 -33.34 -13.89 -7.42
CA SER A 196 -32.10 -13.15 -7.68
C SER A 196 -31.40 -12.64 -6.40
N VAL A 197 -32.16 -12.22 -5.39
CA VAL A 197 -31.63 -11.78 -4.08
C VAL A 197 -31.02 -12.97 -3.34
N SER A 198 -31.77 -14.07 -3.22
CA SER A 198 -31.28 -15.31 -2.62
C SER A 198 -30.01 -15.82 -3.30
N LEU A 199 -30.00 -15.87 -4.64
CA LEU A 199 -28.84 -16.32 -5.40
C LEU A 199 -27.63 -15.38 -5.23
N ALA A 200 -27.86 -14.07 -5.18
CA ALA A 200 -26.79 -13.10 -4.98
C ALA A 200 -26.13 -13.20 -3.60
N LEU A 201 -26.90 -13.49 -2.55
CA LEU A 201 -26.36 -13.81 -1.23
C LEU A 201 -25.45 -15.04 -1.28
N GLU A 202 -25.90 -16.12 -1.93
CA GLU A 202 -25.08 -17.33 -2.07
C GLU A 202 -23.79 -17.09 -2.85
N ILE A 203 -23.85 -16.30 -3.93
CA ILE A 203 -22.67 -15.90 -4.69
C ILE A 203 -21.68 -15.14 -3.80
N LEU A 204 -22.14 -14.19 -2.98
CA LEU A 204 -21.27 -13.42 -2.08
C LEU A 204 -20.63 -14.29 -1.01
N TYR A 205 -21.39 -15.15 -0.33
CA TYR A 205 -20.83 -16.05 0.67
C TYR A 205 -19.83 -17.03 0.06
N ALA A 206 -20.12 -17.61 -1.11
CA ALA A 206 -19.19 -18.47 -1.83
C ALA A 206 -17.94 -17.70 -2.27
N TYR A 207 -18.06 -16.45 -2.68
CA TYR A 207 -16.92 -15.60 -3.05
C TYR A 207 -16.06 -15.22 -1.84
N ILE A 208 -16.68 -14.88 -0.70
CA ILE A 208 -15.98 -14.63 0.56
C ILE A 208 -15.15 -15.85 0.96
N ASN A 209 -15.76 -17.03 0.89
CA ASN A 209 -15.19 -18.31 1.29
C ASN A 209 -14.58 -19.10 0.13
N GLU A 210 -14.12 -18.45 -0.94
CA GLU A 210 -13.65 -19.11 -2.18
C GLU A 210 -12.57 -20.17 -1.94
N SER A 211 -11.72 -19.97 -0.93
CA SER A 211 -10.66 -20.93 -0.56
C SER A 211 -11.20 -22.28 -0.08
N THR A 212 -12.47 -22.36 0.30
CA THR A 212 -13.14 -23.60 0.72
C THR A 212 -13.79 -24.35 -0.44
N LEU A 213 -13.88 -23.74 -1.62
CA LEU A 213 -14.47 -24.36 -2.80
C LEU A 213 -13.51 -25.38 -3.43
N PRO A 214 -14.03 -26.50 -3.99
CA PRO A 214 -13.22 -27.44 -4.77
C PRO A 214 -12.48 -26.77 -5.93
N GLU A 215 -11.27 -27.25 -6.26
CA GLU A 215 -10.46 -26.68 -7.34
C GLU A 215 -11.15 -26.71 -8.71
N ASP A 216 -11.98 -27.71 -8.96
CA ASP A 216 -12.75 -27.90 -10.19
C ASP A 216 -14.14 -27.22 -10.16
N SER A 217 -14.46 -26.46 -9.11
CA SER A 217 -15.73 -25.74 -8.97
C SER A 217 -15.97 -24.75 -10.11
N LYS A 218 -17.19 -24.75 -10.68
CA LYS A 218 -17.57 -23.74 -11.68
C LYS A 218 -17.63 -22.34 -11.09
N LEU A 219 -17.93 -22.21 -9.80
CA LEU A 219 -17.89 -20.92 -9.09
C LEU A 219 -16.48 -20.37 -9.05
N LYS A 220 -15.48 -21.20 -8.71
CA LYS A 220 -14.07 -20.77 -8.70
C LYS A 220 -13.61 -20.30 -10.08
N TYR A 221 -14.04 -21.01 -11.13
CA TYR A 221 -13.83 -20.58 -12.51
C TYR A 221 -14.51 -19.24 -12.84
N ALA A 222 -15.79 -19.07 -12.48
CA ALA A 222 -16.51 -17.81 -12.67
C ALA A 222 -15.84 -16.65 -11.91
N PHE A 223 -15.38 -16.88 -10.69
CA PHE A 223 -14.67 -15.88 -9.88
C PHE A 223 -13.33 -15.47 -10.50
N ALA A 224 -12.62 -16.40 -11.15
CA ALA A 224 -11.41 -16.09 -11.90
C ALA A 224 -11.69 -15.18 -13.11
N ILE A 225 -12.75 -15.46 -13.88
CA ILE A 225 -13.19 -14.58 -14.98
C ILE A 225 -13.56 -13.19 -14.44
N PHE A 226 -14.36 -13.14 -13.36
CA PHE A 226 -14.77 -11.90 -12.71
C PHE A 226 -13.55 -11.06 -12.29
N ARG A 227 -12.54 -11.67 -11.65
CA ARG A 227 -11.31 -10.98 -11.27
C ARG A 227 -10.57 -10.40 -12.46
N ASN A 228 -10.41 -11.16 -13.55
CA ASN A 228 -9.76 -10.66 -14.77
C ASN A 228 -10.52 -9.47 -15.38
N VAL A 229 -11.85 -9.55 -15.48
CA VAL A 229 -12.69 -8.46 -16.00
C VAL A 229 -12.61 -7.22 -15.11
N ARG A 230 -12.68 -7.40 -13.79
CA ARG A 230 -12.50 -6.32 -12.81
C ARG A 230 -11.13 -5.65 -12.99
N THR A 231 -10.07 -6.44 -13.13
CA THR A 231 -8.70 -5.95 -13.33
C THR A 231 -8.57 -5.09 -14.58
N VAL A 232 -9.00 -5.62 -15.74
CA VAL A 232 -8.99 -4.86 -17.00
C VAL A 232 -9.85 -3.60 -16.89
N SER A 233 -10.99 -3.66 -16.19
CA SER A 233 -11.88 -2.51 -16.02
C SER A 233 -11.22 -1.36 -15.26
N TYR A 234 -10.57 -1.63 -14.11
CA TYR A 234 -9.97 -0.51 -13.35
C TYR A 234 -8.71 -0.02 -14.06
N MET A 235 -7.95 -0.91 -14.71
CA MET A 235 -6.81 -0.51 -15.54
C MET A 235 -7.26 0.48 -16.62
N ALA A 236 -8.34 0.18 -17.34
CA ALA A 236 -8.82 1.02 -18.43
C ALA A 236 -9.29 2.41 -18.00
N TYR A 237 -9.90 2.53 -16.81
CA TYR A 237 -10.31 3.83 -16.26
C TYR A 237 -9.17 4.56 -15.55
N ASP A 238 -8.42 3.88 -14.69
CA ASP A 238 -7.49 4.54 -13.78
C ASP A 238 -6.16 4.90 -14.47
N LEU A 239 -5.78 4.22 -15.56
CA LEU A 239 -4.69 4.68 -16.43
C LEU A 239 -4.95 6.04 -17.06
N GLN A 240 -6.22 6.44 -17.23
CA GLN A 240 -6.53 7.77 -17.75
C GLN A 240 -6.20 8.88 -16.75
N ILE A 241 -6.14 8.51 -15.46
CA ILE A 241 -5.86 9.39 -14.33
C ILE A 241 -4.38 9.34 -13.94
N ALA A 242 -3.74 8.18 -14.09
CA ALA A 242 -2.36 7.94 -13.73
C ALA A 242 -1.38 8.79 -14.55
N GLU A 243 -0.29 9.22 -13.93
CA GLU A 243 0.83 9.91 -14.59
C GLU A 243 1.76 8.89 -15.28
N THR A 244 1.20 8.08 -16.18
CA THR A 244 1.92 7.05 -16.94
C THR A 244 1.73 7.23 -18.45
N PRO A 245 2.67 6.77 -19.29
CA PRO A 245 2.51 6.82 -20.75
C PRO A 245 1.55 5.73 -21.29
N LEU A 246 0.95 4.92 -20.42
CA LEU A 246 0.11 3.79 -20.80
C LEU A 246 -1.37 4.17 -20.75
N THR A 247 -2.12 3.75 -21.76
CA THR A 247 -3.58 3.87 -21.80
C THR A 247 -4.17 2.64 -22.48
N ILE A 248 -5.33 2.19 -22.02
CA ILE A 248 -6.14 1.20 -22.73
C ILE A 248 -7.25 1.95 -23.47
N ASP A 249 -7.30 1.79 -24.79
CA ASP A 249 -8.32 2.42 -25.62
C ASP A 249 -9.60 1.57 -25.66
N LEU A 250 -10.56 1.89 -24.80
CA LEU A 250 -11.87 1.23 -24.77
C LEU A 250 -12.66 1.41 -26.08
N CYS A 251 -12.34 2.40 -26.92
CA CYS A 251 -13.01 2.57 -28.22
C CYS A 251 -12.51 1.57 -29.27
N ASN A 252 -11.35 0.92 -29.04
CA ASN A 252 -10.81 -0.08 -29.95
C ASN A 252 -11.27 -1.48 -29.52
N GLU A 253 -12.50 -1.82 -29.91
CA GLU A 253 -13.14 -3.10 -29.56
C GLU A 253 -12.28 -4.31 -29.95
N LYS A 254 -11.64 -4.29 -31.14
CA LYS A 254 -10.76 -5.38 -31.60
C LYS A 254 -9.57 -5.60 -30.65
N ALA A 255 -8.94 -4.51 -30.20
CA ALA A 255 -7.82 -4.59 -29.26
C ALA A 255 -8.28 -5.07 -27.88
N MET A 256 -9.48 -4.66 -27.43
CA MET A 256 -10.06 -5.13 -26.17
C MET A 256 -10.39 -6.62 -26.22
N ILE A 257 -10.97 -7.11 -27.31
CA ILE A 257 -11.24 -8.55 -27.53
C ILE A 257 -9.92 -9.32 -27.50
N LEU A 258 -8.88 -8.85 -28.20
CA LEU A 258 -7.57 -9.50 -28.20
C LEU A 258 -6.97 -9.58 -26.79
N LEU A 259 -6.97 -8.48 -26.04
CA LEU A 259 -6.47 -8.46 -24.66
C LEU A 259 -7.21 -9.46 -23.77
N LEU A 260 -8.54 -9.48 -23.85
CA LEU A 260 -9.37 -10.41 -23.07
C LEU A 260 -9.16 -11.86 -23.50
N GLN A 261 -9.01 -12.13 -24.80
CA GLN A 261 -8.70 -13.45 -25.32
C GLN A 261 -7.36 -13.96 -24.79
N GLU A 262 -6.32 -13.14 -24.87
CA GLU A 262 -4.97 -13.50 -24.41
C GLU A 262 -4.87 -13.70 -22.89
N LEU A 263 -5.81 -13.16 -22.12
CA LEU A 263 -5.91 -13.36 -20.66
C LEU A 263 -6.76 -14.57 -20.28
N LEU A 264 -7.81 -14.88 -21.05
CA LEU A 264 -8.85 -15.85 -20.67
C LEU A 264 -8.80 -17.16 -21.46
N SER A 265 -8.07 -17.21 -22.57
CA SER A 265 -7.99 -18.40 -23.42
C SER A 265 -7.28 -19.54 -22.69
N GLU A 266 -7.92 -20.69 -22.61
CA GLU A 266 -7.31 -21.93 -22.10
C GLU A 266 -6.35 -22.58 -23.11
N TYR A 267 -6.43 -22.17 -24.37
CA TYR A 267 -5.65 -22.75 -25.47
C TYR A 267 -4.33 -21.99 -25.72
N ASN A 268 -4.14 -20.83 -25.06
CA ASN A 268 -2.94 -20.01 -25.20
C ASN A 268 -2.12 -20.03 -23.91
N ASN A 269 -0.81 -19.86 -24.05
CA ASN A 269 0.02 -19.53 -22.89
C ASN A 269 -0.22 -18.07 -22.48
N ASN A 270 -1.02 -17.88 -21.43
CA ASN A 270 -1.41 -16.56 -20.91
C ASN A 270 -0.37 -15.93 -19.96
N GLN A 271 0.78 -16.56 -19.73
CA GLN A 271 1.78 -16.09 -18.76
C GLN A 271 2.27 -14.67 -19.07
N SER A 272 2.60 -14.39 -20.34
CA SER A 272 3.05 -13.06 -20.78
C SER A 272 1.97 -11.99 -20.56
N SER A 273 0.72 -12.33 -20.84
CA SER A 273 -0.45 -11.45 -20.65
C SER A 273 -0.69 -11.15 -19.17
N HIS A 274 -0.58 -12.16 -18.31
CA HIS A 274 -0.65 -11.98 -16.86
C HIS A 274 0.51 -11.12 -16.35
N HIS A 275 1.73 -11.33 -16.81
CA HIS A 275 2.88 -10.49 -16.43
C HIS A 275 2.70 -9.03 -16.86
N LEU A 276 2.14 -8.78 -18.04
CA LEU A 276 1.82 -7.43 -18.51
C LEU A 276 0.78 -6.77 -17.60
N VAL A 277 -0.33 -7.46 -17.32
CA VAL A 277 -1.40 -6.97 -16.44
C VAL A 277 -0.89 -6.70 -15.03
N GLN A 278 -0.08 -7.59 -14.46
CA GLN A 278 0.55 -7.41 -13.15
C GLN A 278 1.49 -6.20 -13.13
N SER A 279 2.28 -6.02 -14.18
CA SER A 279 3.20 -4.88 -14.30
C SER A 279 2.44 -3.56 -14.37
N ILE A 280 1.35 -3.49 -15.14
CA ILE A 280 0.50 -2.30 -15.22
C ILE A 280 -0.20 -2.03 -13.89
N THR A 281 -0.72 -3.08 -13.23
CA THR A 281 -1.36 -2.96 -11.92
C THR A 281 -0.38 -2.40 -10.89
N LYS A 282 0.87 -2.89 -10.87
CA LYS A 282 1.93 -2.36 -10.01
C LYS A 282 2.20 -0.87 -10.29
N LEU A 283 2.22 -0.45 -11.56
CA LEU A 283 2.37 0.97 -11.90
C LEU A 283 1.21 1.81 -11.36
N LEU A 284 -0.03 1.33 -11.46
CA LEU A 284 -1.20 2.01 -10.89
C LEU A 284 -1.16 2.05 -9.36
N ASP A 285 -0.72 0.96 -8.72
CA ASP A 285 -0.47 0.93 -7.29
C ASP A 285 0.53 2.02 -6.91
N ASP A 286 1.68 2.10 -7.57
CA ASP A 286 2.73 3.05 -7.20
C ASP A 286 2.38 4.51 -7.54
N THR A 287 1.55 4.77 -8.55
CA THR A 287 1.24 6.13 -9.06
C THR A 287 -0.11 6.69 -8.64
N VAL A 288 -1.10 5.82 -8.34
CA VAL A 288 -2.48 6.24 -8.03
C VAL A 288 -2.87 5.82 -6.61
N TYR A 289 -2.88 4.52 -6.32
CA TYR A 289 -3.50 3.99 -5.09
C TYR A 289 -2.59 4.11 -3.86
N ASN A 290 -1.32 3.75 -4.03
CA ASN A 290 -0.29 3.70 -3.00
C ASN A 290 0.81 4.75 -3.24
N GLU A 291 0.51 5.79 -4.02
CA GLU A 291 1.37 6.98 -4.06
C GLU A 291 1.62 7.41 -2.61
N ASN A 292 2.89 7.45 -2.22
CA ASN A 292 3.27 7.36 -0.81
C ASN A 292 2.70 8.54 -0.02
N SER A 293 2.67 9.72 -0.63
CA SER A 293 2.13 10.91 0.02
C SER A 293 0.63 10.74 0.24
N ASN A 294 -0.10 10.17 -0.72
CA ASN A 294 -1.52 9.88 -0.62
C ASN A 294 -1.85 8.83 0.43
N ALA A 295 -1.10 7.73 0.50
CA ALA A 295 -1.35 6.65 1.45
C ALA A 295 -1.24 7.13 2.92
N ILE A 296 -0.27 8.00 3.26
CA ILE A 296 -0.20 8.68 4.56
C ILE A 296 -1.44 9.54 4.79
N CYS A 297 -1.89 10.30 3.78
CA CYS A 297 -3.08 11.16 3.89
C CYS A 297 -4.34 10.34 4.18
N TYR A 298 -4.55 9.24 3.46
CA TYR A 298 -5.74 8.40 3.59
C TYR A 298 -5.76 7.68 4.92
N TYR A 299 -4.62 7.15 5.36
CA TYR A 299 -4.48 6.58 6.69
C TYR A 299 -4.86 7.60 7.79
N LYS A 300 -4.37 8.85 7.69
CA LYS A 300 -4.75 9.91 8.64
C LYS A 300 -6.25 10.23 8.60
N ILE A 301 -6.90 10.14 7.45
CA ILE A 301 -8.36 10.29 7.34
C ILE A 301 -9.04 9.14 8.08
N SER A 302 -8.60 7.88 7.89
CA SER A 302 -9.13 6.74 8.65
C SER A 302 -8.96 6.92 10.15
N ARG A 303 -7.76 7.30 10.63
CA ARG A 303 -7.50 7.62 12.04
C ARG A 303 -8.40 8.73 12.57
N LYS A 304 -8.66 9.76 11.77
CA LYS A 304 -9.58 10.85 12.12
C LYS A 304 -11.02 10.34 12.25
N MET A 305 -11.47 9.44 11.37
CA MET A 305 -12.78 8.81 11.48
C MET A 305 -12.90 8.03 12.80
N VAL A 306 -11.92 7.17 13.11
CA VAL A 306 -11.85 6.42 14.38
C VAL A 306 -11.95 7.35 15.58
N SER A 307 -11.13 8.42 15.61
CA SER A 307 -11.13 9.40 16.70
C SER A 307 -12.44 10.18 16.83
N LEU A 308 -13.16 10.40 15.73
CA LEU A 308 -14.44 11.12 15.76
C LEU A 308 -15.59 10.24 16.24
N ILE A 309 -15.57 8.95 15.89
CA ILE A 309 -16.57 7.97 16.35
C ILE A 309 -16.41 7.77 17.87
N THR A 310 -15.19 7.48 18.31
CA THR A 310 -14.86 7.24 19.72
C THR A 310 -14.97 8.47 20.63
N LYS A 311 -15.13 9.67 20.05
CA LYS A 311 -15.33 10.91 20.82
C LYS A 311 -16.73 11.02 21.42
N ASP A 312 -17.71 10.34 20.84
CA ASP A 312 -19.08 10.31 21.36
C ASP A 312 -19.27 9.04 22.17
N PRO A 313 -19.31 9.07 23.51
CA PRO A 313 -19.40 7.87 24.34
C PRO A 313 -20.62 6.98 24.04
N SER A 314 -21.64 7.51 23.36
CA SER A 314 -22.83 6.76 22.96
C SER A 314 -22.63 5.91 21.71
N TYR A 315 -21.45 5.94 21.07
CA TYR A 315 -21.21 5.20 19.83
C TYR A 315 -21.46 3.69 19.97
N THR A 316 -21.36 3.16 21.18
CA THR A 316 -21.62 1.73 21.47
C THR A 316 -23.07 1.31 21.24
N SER A 317 -24.00 2.27 21.18
CA SER A 317 -25.43 2.04 20.88
C SER A 317 -25.80 2.27 19.42
N THR A 318 -24.81 2.56 18.56
CA THR A 318 -25.03 2.93 17.16
C THR A 318 -25.39 1.72 16.30
N ASN A 319 -26.39 1.85 15.43
CA ASN A 319 -26.67 0.82 14.43
C ASN A 319 -25.65 0.90 13.28
N TYR A 320 -24.83 -0.15 13.12
CA TYR A 320 -23.80 -0.19 12.06
C TYR A 320 -24.36 0.12 10.67
N TYR A 321 -25.47 -0.51 10.29
CA TYR A 321 -26.02 -0.34 8.96
C TYR A 321 -26.63 1.06 8.78
N ALA A 322 -27.58 1.45 9.63
CA ALA A 322 -28.36 2.66 9.43
C ALA A 322 -27.52 3.92 9.65
N ASP A 323 -26.80 3.99 10.77
CA ASP A 323 -26.17 5.22 11.24
C ASP A 323 -24.75 5.38 10.69
N LEU A 324 -24.03 4.27 10.46
CA LEU A 324 -22.63 4.33 10.00
C LEU A 324 -22.49 4.09 8.50
N PHE A 325 -23.15 3.07 7.94
CA PHE A 325 -22.98 2.68 6.53
C PHE A 325 -23.94 3.38 5.55
N ALA A 326 -25.24 3.39 5.85
CA ALA A 326 -26.28 3.86 4.96
C ALA A 326 -26.40 5.39 4.97
N ASP A 327 -26.32 6.01 6.15
CA ASP A 327 -26.39 7.47 6.27
C ASP A 327 -25.21 8.16 5.57
N LYS A 328 -25.53 9.02 4.60
CA LYS A 328 -24.56 9.84 3.85
C LYS A 328 -23.87 10.87 4.75
N SER A 329 -24.50 11.29 5.84
CA SER A 329 -23.98 12.28 6.78
C SER A 329 -22.99 11.70 7.81
N SER A 330 -23.02 10.37 7.99
CA SER A 330 -22.11 9.58 8.81
C SER A 330 -20.64 10.01 8.67
N ILE A 331 -19.90 9.87 9.77
CA ILE A 331 -18.45 10.11 9.81
C ILE A 331 -17.71 9.30 8.73
N LEU A 332 -18.21 8.10 8.39
CA LEU A 332 -17.62 7.22 7.39
C LEU A 332 -17.93 7.65 5.95
N ASN A 333 -19.01 8.39 5.71
CA ASN A 333 -19.47 8.76 4.37
C ASN A 333 -19.24 10.23 4.02
N ARG A 334 -19.24 11.14 4.99
CA ARG A 334 -19.01 12.58 4.76
C ARG A 334 -17.61 12.84 4.22
N THR A 335 -17.47 13.94 3.47
CA THR A 335 -16.18 14.33 2.89
C THR A 335 -15.18 14.77 3.97
N HIS A 336 -13.92 14.35 3.82
CA HIS A 336 -12.83 14.75 4.71
C HIS A 336 -11.78 15.57 3.96
N ALA A 337 -11.31 16.65 4.60
CA ALA A 337 -10.26 17.48 4.05
C ALA A 337 -8.90 16.76 4.03
N HIS A 338 -8.18 16.89 2.92
CA HIS A 338 -6.83 16.33 2.77
C HIS A 338 -5.80 17.26 3.43
N LYS A 339 -5.20 16.82 4.53
CA LYS A 339 -4.15 17.57 5.24
C LYS A 339 -2.77 16.96 4.98
N ARG A 340 -2.04 17.53 4.01
CA ARG A 340 -0.65 17.20 3.68
C ARG A 340 0.33 18.16 4.37
N ASP A 341 0.51 17.96 5.66
CA ASP A 341 1.39 18.77 6.53
C ASP A 341 2.77 18.13 6.74
N TYR A 342 3.26 17.37 5.74
CA TYR A 342 4.51 16.62 5.77
C TYR A 342 5.28 16.73 4.45
N ALA A 343 6.57 16.40 4.50
CA ALA A 343 7.40 16.31 3.32
C ALA A 343 6.88 15.20 2.39
N GLN A 344 6.55 15.57 1.16
CA GLN A 344 6.07 14.59 0.15
C GLN A 344 7.25 13.93 -0.58
N ALA A 345 8.42 14.58 -0.55
CA ALA A 345 9.69 13.98 -0.94
C ALA A 345 10.28 13.17 0.21
N GLN A 346 11.04 12.11 -0.12
CA GLN A 346 11.79 11.27 0.84
C GLN A 346 10.94 10.66 1.96
N ILE A 347 9.91 9.91 1.56
CA ILE A 347 9.11 9.08 2.46
C ILE A 347 9.83 7.76 2.72
N LEU A 348 10.09 7.43 3.99
CA LEU A 348 10.60 6.12 4.37
C LEU A 348 9.53 5.06 4.08
N LYS A 349 9.90 4.02 3.33
CA LYS A 349 9.03 2.88 3.07
C LYS A 349 9.65 1.61 3.61
N LEU A 350 8.93 0.90 4.47
CA LEU A 350 9.37 -0.37 5.04
C LEU A 350 8.31 -1.43 4.76
N THR A 351 8.66 -2.43 3.96
CA THR A 351 7.77 -3.56 3.63
C THR A 351 8.08 -4.76 4.52
N PHE A 352 7.02 -5.39 5.02
CA PHE A 352 7.06 -6.57 5.88
C PHE A 352 6.25 -7.68 5.20
N SER A 353 6.73 -8.92 5.28
CA SER A 353 5.98 -10.08 4.80
C SER A 353 4.72 -10.30 5.64
N GLY A 354 3.79 -11.13 5.14
CA GLY A 354 2.58 -11.49 5.90
C GLY A 354 2.90 -12.11 7.27
N GLU A 355 3.95 -12.93 7.36
CA GLU A 355 4.43 -13.52 8.62
C GLU A 355 4.97 -12.47 9.61
N GLN A 356 5.43 -11.33 9.11
CA GLN A 356 5.98 -10.23 9.92
C GLN A 356 4.93 -9.18 10.31
N ARG A 357 3.64 -9.43 10.02
CA ARG A 357 2.56 -8.45 10.23
C ARG A 357 2.45 -7.95 11.68
N PHE A 358 2.63 -8.83 12.66
CA PHE A 358 2.61 -8.43 14.07
C PHE A 358 3.70 -7.40 14.41
N LEU A 359 4.87 -7.49 13.77
CA LEU A 359 5.96 -6.53 13.93
C LEU A 359 5.65 -5.21 13.24
N SER A 360 5.06 -5.25 12.03
CA SER A 360 4.73 -4.04 11.29
C SER A 360 3.63 -3.24 11.99
N GLU A 361 2.62 -3.90 12.53
CA GLU A 361 1.54 -3.25 13.31
C GLU A 361 2.08 -2.61 14.59
N ALA A 362 2.90 -3.34 15.34
CA ALA A 362 3.52 -2.81 16.55
C ALA A 362 4.50 -1.66 16.25
N LEU A 363 5.22 -1.71 15.12
CA LEU A 363 6.07 -0.61 14.66
C LEU A 363 5.23 0.63 14.29
N LEU A 364 4.13 0.45 13.55
CA LEU A 364 3.23 1.54 13.17
C LEU A 364 2.70 2.27 14.41
N ALA A 365 2.22 1.53 15.40
CA ALA A 365 1.67 2.09 16.65
C ALA A 365 2.70 2.92 17.43
N ASP A 366 3.98 2.52 17.44
CA ASP A 366 5.03 3.28 18.11
C ASP A 366 5.51 4.47 17.30
N LEU A 367 5.56 4.37 15.96
CA LEU A 367 5.90 5.48 15.08
C LEU A 367 4.84 6.61 15.14
N GLU A 368 3.56 6.28 15.35
CA GLU A 368 2.47 7.24 15.57
C GLU A 368 2.69 8.16 16.77
N LYS A 369 3.38 7.65 17.80
CA LYS A 369 3.66 8.38 19.04
C LYS A 369 4.86 9.32 18.92
N ILE A 370 5.63 9.23 17.84
CA ILE A 370 6.82 10.07 17.65
C ILE A 370 6.37 11.47 17.23
N ASN A 371 6.76 12.48 18.00
CA ASN A 371 6.49 13.87 17.66
C ASN A 371 7.05 14.24 16.29
N ASN A 372 6.31 15.07 15.56
CA ASN A 372 6.65 15.57 14.22
C ASN A 372 6.73 14.51 13.11
N THR A 373 6.30 13.27 13.34
CA THR A 373 6.15 12.28 12.26
C THR A 373 4.72 12.30 11.68
N ARG A 374 4.59 11.79 10.46
CA ARG A 374 3.33 11.41 9.84
C ARG A 374 3.51 10.02 9.28
N VAL A 375 2.64 9.12 9.67
CA VAL A 375 2.73 7.72 9.29
C VAL A 375 1.50 7.29 8.52
N GLY A 376 1.62 6.19 7.81
CA GLY A 376 0.51 5.46 7.23
C GLY A 376 0.95 4.08 6.77
N TYR A 377 0.01 3.30 6.28
CA TYR A 377 0.30 2.01 5.69
C TYR A 377 -0.65 1.70 4.53
N TYR A 378 -0.24 0.72 3.73
CA TYR A 378 -1.11 0.02 2.80
C TYR A 378 -0.73 -1.46 2.76
N ASP A 379 -1.70 -2.30 2.44
CA ASP A 379 -1.51 -3.74 2.27
C ASP A 379 -1.41 -4.04 0.78
N ARG A 380 -0.47 -4.91 0.42
CA ARG A 380 -0.27 -5.40 -0.95
C ARG A 380 -1.12 -6.65 -1.18
N HIS A 381 -1.47 -6.91 -2.44
CA HIS A 381 -2.25 -8.09 -2.81
C HIS A 381 -1.57 -9.43 -2.46
N SER A 382 -0.24 -9.44 -2.38
CA SER A 382 0.62 -10.53 -1.92
C SER A 382 0.56 -10.79 -0.41
N GLY A 383 -0.17 -9.98 0.36
CA GLY A 383 -0.29 -10.09 1.82
C GLY A 383 0.79 -9.34 2.61
N GLU A 384 1.74 -8.71 1.93
CA GLU A 384 2.77 -7.85 2.54
C GLU A 384 2.16 -6.52 3.00
N GLN A 385 2.73 -5.94 4.06
CA GLN A 385 2.34 -4.61 4.55
C GLN A 385 3.50 -3.63 4.38
N THR A 386 3.23 -2.47 3.75
CA THR A 386 4.20 -1.38 3.64
C THR A 386 3.84 -0.25 4.60
N ILE A 387 4.74 0.05 5.53
CA ILE A 387 4.68 1.23 6.42
C ILE A 387 5.36 2.40 5.74
N LEU A 388 4.75 3.57 5.85
CA LEU A 388 5.22 4.83 5.33
C LEU A 388 5.46 5.81 6.48
N VAL A 389 6.60 6.51 6.46
CA VAL A 389 6.90 7.57 7.43
C VAL A 389 7.44 8.80 6.72
N SER A 390 6.90 9.95 7.09
CA SER A 390 7.38 11.27 6.69
C SER A 390 7.51 12.18 7.92
N ILE A 391 8.27 13.25 7.79
CA ILE A 391 8.41 14.29 8.81
C ILE A 391 7.51 15.48 8.45
N LYS A 392 6.96 16.13 9.48
CA LYS A 392 6.15 17.35 9.35
C LYS A 392 6.94 18.42 8.58
N LYS A 393 6.30 19.09 7.61
CA LYS A 393 6.98 20.06 6.74
C LYS A 393 7.37 21.35 7.47
N ASN A 394 6.50 21.83 8.36
CA ASN A 394 6.63 23.09 9.09
C ASN A 394 7.17 22.83 10.51
N CYS A 395 8.39 22.30 10.61
CA CYS A 395 9.19 22.30 11.84
C CYS A 395 10.64 22.67 11.48
N ASP A 396 11.38 23.19 12.45
CA ASP A 396 12.78 23.56 12.24
C ASP A 396 13.66 22.34 11.94
N SER A 397 14.84 22.59 11.36
CA SER A 397 15.75 21.53 10.93
C SER A 397 16.24 20.65 12.08
N ALA A 398 16.39 21.18 13.30
CA ALA A 398 16.81 20.40 14.46
C ALA A 398 15.72 19.39 14.85
N MET A 399 14.46 19.84 14.97
CA MET A 399 13.31 18.97 15.22
C MET A 399 13.14 17.91 14.13
N LYS A 400 13.39 18.26 12.85
CA LYS A 400 13.35 17.28 11.75
C LYS A 400 14.42 16.20 11.91
N ARG A 401 15.67 16.59 12.19
CA ARG A 401 16.79 15.67 12.45
C ARG A 401 16.48 14.72 13.60
N TYR A 402 15.98 15.26 14.70
CA TYR A 402 15.65 14.47 15.88
C TYR A 402 14.51 13.49 15.61
N ALA A 403 13.44 13.93 14.93
CA ALA A 403 12.32 13.07 14.56
C ALA A 403 12.76 11.95 13.59
N ALA A 404 13.63 12.27 12.62
CA ALA A 404 14.20 11.29 11.70
C ALA A 404 15.09 10.25 12.43
N PHE A 405 15.93 10.70 13.38
CA PHE A 405 16.73 9.81 14.21
C PHE A 405 15.86 8.88 15.06
N LYS A 406 14.84 9.41 15.74
CA LYS A 406 13.87 8.61 16.51
C LYS A 406 13.14 7.61 15.63
N THR A 407 12.75 8.00 14.42
CA THR A 407 12.11 7.11 13.44
C THR A 407 13.04 5.95 13.08
N MET A 408 14.29 6.23 12.70
CA MET A 408 15.28 5.21 12.39
C MET A 408 15.56 4.28 13.58
N LYS A 409 15.74 4.85 14.78
CA LYS A 409 15.92 4.08 16.03
C LYS A 409 14.75 3.13 16.27
N CYS A 410 13.52 3.62 16.13
CA CYS A 410 12.31 2.83 16.30
C CYS A 410 12.24 1.71 15.26
N ALA A 411 12.39 2.04 13.97
CA ALA A 411 12.35 1.07 12.88
C ALA A 411 13.38 -0.04 13.04
N VAL A 412 14.65 0.29 13.29
CA VAL A 412 15.72 -0.70 13.46
C VAL A 412 15.48 -1.60 14.67
N ASN A 413 14.92 -1.07 15.76
CA ASN A 413 14.57 -1.87 16.93
C ASN A 413 13.55 -2.97 16.60
N TYR A 414 12.59 -2.69 15.70
CA TYR A 414 11.61 -3.67 15.24
C TYR A 414 12.16 -4.61 14.18
N LEU A 415 12.92 -4.10 13.20
CA LEU A 415 13.55 -4.93 12.15
C LEU A 415 14.44 -6.01 12.76
N ARG A 416 15.21 -5.67 13.81
CA ARG A 416 16.07 -6.62 14.52
C ARG A 416 15.32 -7.71 15.31
N ARG A 417 14.00 -7.62 15.46
CA ARG A 417 13.18 -8.69 16.06
C ARG A 417 12.78 -9.74 15.03
N ILE A 418 13.02 -9.50 13.74
CA ILE A 418 12.81 -10.48 12.68
C ILE A 418 13.87 -11.58 12.86
N PRO A 419 13.45 -12.86 12.97
CA PRO A 419 14.39 -13.98 13.05
C PRO A 419 15.35 -13.98 11.86
N ASP A 420 16.63 -14.23 12.14
CA ASP A 420 17.69 -14.38 11.14
C ASP A 420 17.82 -13.21 10.15
N ILE A 421 17.40 -12.01 10.55
CA ILE A 421 17.57 -10.82 9.69
C ILE A 421 19.05 -10.58 9.40
N SER A 422 19.39 -10.50 8.11
CA SER A 422 20.74 -10.18 7.66
C SER A 422 21.19 -8.82 8.19
N SER A 423 22.46 -8.71 8.59
CA SER A 423 23.10 -7.44 8.95
C SER A 423 22.99 -6.36 7.85
N THR A 424 22.79 -6.79 6.60
CA THR A 424 22.71 -5.96 5.39
C THR A 424 21.30 -5.91 4.78
N ASP A 425 20.25 -6.27 5.54
CA ASP A 425 18.87 -6.16 5.06
C ASP A 425 18.59 -4.77 4.46
N VAL A 426 17.97 -4.75 3.27
CA VAL A 426 17.72 -3.52 2.50
C VAL A 426 16.95 -2.45 3.29
N ARG A 427 16.17 -2.86 4.29
CA ARG A 427 15.42 -1.93 5.14
C ARG A 427 16.34 -1.08 6.02
N PHE A 428 17.56 -1.53 6.34
CA PHE A 428 18.55 -0.74 7.07
C PHE A 428 19.11 0.41 6.23
N ILE A 429 19.44 0.18 4.95
CA ILE A 429 19.88 1.28 4.07
C ILE A 429 18.76 2.30 3.83
N LEU A 430 17.50 1.86 3.74
CA LEU A 430 16.35 2.78 3.63
C LEU A 430 16.22 3.65 4.89
N CYS A 431 16.34 3.07 6.08
CA CYS A 431 16.33 3.83 7.34
C CYS A 431 17.50 4.82 7.43
N ALA A 432 18.71 4.40 7.05
CA ALA A 432 19.89 5.25 7.05
C ALA A 432 19.73 6.43 6.08
N LYS A 433 19.34 6.18 4.82
CA LYS A 433 19.10 7.24 3.83
C LYS A 433 18.05 8.24 4.28
N PHE A 434 16.96 7.76 4.88
CA PHE A 434 15.92 8.63 5.44
C PHE A 434 16.49 9.56 6.52
N PHE A 435 17.27 9.02 7.47
CA PHE A 435 17.90 9.84 8.50
C PHE A 435 18.93 10.82 7.92
N LEU A 436 19.81 10.36 7.04
CA LEU A 436 20.87 11.18 6.44
C LEU A 436 20.31 12.37 5.65
N PHE A 437 19.19 12.17 4.95
CA PHE A 437 18.51 13.27 4.25
C PHE A 437 18.18 14.43 5.19
N TYR A 438 17.64 14.17 6.38
CA TYR A 438 17.34 15.22 7.36
C TYR A 438 18.59 15.68 8.11
N LEU A 439 19.56 14.80 8.37
CA LEU A 439 20.85 15.15 8.98
C LEU A 439 21.54 16.25 8.17
N PHE A 440 21.50 16.15 6.85
CA PHE A 440 22.09 17.11 5.91
C PHE A 440 21.09 18.16 5.39
N ASP A 441 20.11 18.56 6.21
CA ASP A 441 19.19 19.67 5.91
C ASP A 441 18.39 19.52 4.60
N GLU A 442 17.83 18.32 4.38
CA GLU A 442 17.00 17.98 3.23
C GLU A 442 17.74 18.04 1.88
N ASN A 443 19.07 17.89 1.92
CA ASN A 443 19.90 17.68 0.72
C ASN A 443 19.89 16.20 0.31
N PRO A 444 19.73 15.88 -0.99
CA PRO A 444 19.76 14.49 -1.45
C PRO A 444 21.06 13.76 -1.11
N VAL A 445 20.94 12.52 -0.64
CA VAL A 445 22.07 11.68 -0.24
C VAL A 445 22.14 10.43 -1.09
N VAL A 446 23.34 10.12 -1.58
CA VAL A 446 23.66 8.85 -2.24
C VAL A 446 24.75 8.16 -1.43
N ILE A 447 24.50 6.92 -1.04
CA ILE A 447 25.53 6.04 -0.47
C ILE A 447 26.13 5.29 -1.66
N LYS A 448 27.37 5.61 -2.00
CA LYS A 448 28.11 5.03 -3.11
C LYS A 448 28.93 3.85 -2.59
N PRO A 449 28.72 2.62 -3.12
CA PRO A 449 29.55 1.47 -2.76
C PRO A 449 31.03 1.74 -3.07
N THR A 450 31.91 1.40 -2.14
CA THR A 450 33.38 1.52 -2.28
C THR A 450 34.03 0.14 -2.21
N ILE A 451 34.13 -0.44 -1.01
CA ILE A 451 34.81 -1.72 -0.77
C ILE A 451 34.00 -2.97 -1.14
N ASP A 452 32.67 -2.84 -1.21
CA ASP A 452 31.72 -3.92 -1.57
C ASP A 452 30.51 -3.33 -2.30
N ARG A 453 30.07 -3.97 -3.39
CA ARG A 453 28.99 -3.47 -4.27
C ARG A 453 27.59 -3.59 -3.68
N GLU A 454 27.39 -4.49 -2.73
CA GLU A 454 26.09 -4.83 -2.15
C GLU A 454 25.99 -4.40 -0.67
N LYS A 455 27.09 -4.46 0.08
CA LYS A 455 27.13 -4.23 1.53
C LYS A 455 27.55 -2.80 1.90
N CYS A 456 26.68 -1.84 1.63
CA CYS A 456 26.94 -0.42 1.91
C CYS A 456 26.52 0.04 3.31
N VAL A 457 25.56 -0.65 3.95
CA VAL A 457 25.01 -0.29 5.26
C VAL A 457 24.84 -1.57 6.06
N ILE A 458 25.43 -1.59 7.25
CA ILE A 458 25.48 -2.78 8.11
C ILE A 458 24.89 -2.45 9.47
N CYS A 459 23.86 -3.16 9.89
CA CYS A 459 23.31 -3.11 11.24
C CYS A 459 23.79 -4.30 12.07
N THR A 460 24.39 -4.04 13.22
CA THR A 460 24.85 -5.10 14.14
C THR A 460 24.51 -4.80 15.60
N ARG A 461 24.37 -5.85 16.41
CA ARG A 461 24.44 -5.78 17.89
C ARG A 461 25.81 -6.30 18.31
N GLY A 462 26.43 -5.70 19.31
CA GLY A 462 27.70 -6.24 19.77
C GLY A 462 28.87 -5.57 19.10
N LYS A 463 29.79 -5.05 19.92
CA LYS A 463 31.11 -4.61 19.46
C LYS A 463 31.81 -5.70 18.64
N ASN A 464 31.92 -6.91 19.20
CA ASN A 464 32.67 -8.00 18.57
C ASN A 464 32.09 -8.40 17.22
N THR A 465 30.76 -8.51 17.13
CA THR A 465 30.07 -8.78 15.87
C THR A 465 30.31 -7.68 14.85
N ARG A 466 30.16 -6.42 15.25
CA ARG A 466 30.40 -5.25 14.38
C ARG A 466 31.83 -5.21 13.83
N VAL A 467 32.82 -5.41 14.70
CA VAL A 467 34.24 -5.45 14.34
C VAL A 467 34.51 -6.63 13.39
N LYS A 468 33.97 -7.81 13.68
CA LYS A 468 34.13 -9.00 12.83
C LYS A 468 33.53 -8.79 11.44
N GLU A 469 32.34 -8.20 11.37
CA GLU A 469 31.64 -7.96 10.11
C GLU A 469 32.41 -6.98 9.20
N ILE A 470 32.90 -5.88 9.76
CA ILE A 470 33.69 -4.90 9.00
C ILE A 470 35.07 -5.46 8.60
N LYS A 471 35.75 -6.21 9.49
CA LYS A 471 36.99 -6.92 9.12
C LYS A 471 36.76 -7.87 7.96
N SER A 472 35.74 -8.71 8.06
CA SER A 472 35.37 -9.64 6.99
C SER A 472 35.04 -8.92 5.68
N LEU A 473 34.50 -7.70 5.75
CA LEU A 473 34.22 -6.89 4.56
C LEU A 473 35.51 -6.37 3.92
N ILE A 474 36.45 -5.87 4.73
CA ILE A 474 37.77 -5.39 4.28
C ILE A 474 38.60 -6.53 3.69
N ASP A 475 38.65 -7.68 4.36
CA ASP A 475 39.44 -8.84 3.94
C ASP A 475 38.99 -9.39 2.56
N ASN A 476 37.69 -9.27 2.25
CA ASN A 476 37.11 -9.72 0.99
C ASN A 476 36.84 -8.58 0.00
N SER A 477 37.34 -7.37 0.27
CA SER A 477 36.99 -6.17 -0.50
C SER A 477 37.62 -6.14 -1.89
N THR A 478 36.90 -5.53 -2.83
CA THR A 478 37.38 -5.24 -4.19
C THR A 478 37.74 -3.77 -4.40
N GLY A 479 37.78 -2.98 -3.32
CA GLY A 479 38.04 -1.53 -3.36
C GLY A 479 39.50 -1.17 -3.59
N THR A 480 39.76 0.09 -3.89
CA THR A 480 41.11 0.66 -4.02
C THR A 480 41.85 0.72 -2.68
N GLU A 481 43.16 1.00 -2.69
CA GLU A 481 43.93 1.19 -1.45
C GLU A 481 43.37 2.33 -0.60
N ASP A 482 42.97 3.44 -1.23
CA ASP A 482 42.34 4.58 -0.54
C ASP A 482 41.01 4.14 0.11
N GLU A 483 40.13 3.46 -0.64
CA GLU A 483 38.83 2.98 -0.13
C GLU A 483 38.97 1.95 1.00
N LYS A 484 40.03 1.13 0.97
CA LYS A 484 40.38 0.22 2.07
C LYS A 484 40.87 0.99 3.29
N HIS A 485 41.72 2.00 3.12
CA HIS A 485 42.18 2.87 4.22
C HIS A 485 41.01 3.58 4.91
N GLU A 486 40.02 4.07 4.15
CA GLU A 486 38.78 4.65 4.69
C GLU A 486 38.03 3.67 5.60
N ALA A 487 37.89 2.41 5.15
CA ALA A 487 37.22 1.37 5.91
C ALA A 487 38.02 0.90 7.13
N GLU A 488 39.35 0.84 7.02
CA GLU A 488 40.26 0.55 8.14
C GLU A 488 40.20 1.64 9.20
N PHE A 489 40.12 2.92 8.80
CA PHE A 489 39.93 4.02 9.74
C PHE A 489 38.59 3.89 10.46
N LEU A 490 37.50 3.59 9.75
CA LEU A 490 36.20 3.29 10.35
C LEU A 490 36.31 2.13 11.37
N LEU A 491 36.99 1.05 10.99
CA LEU A 491 37.19 -0.12 11.84
C LEU A 491 37.96 0.25 13.13
N SER A 492 38.97 1.11 13.03
CA SER A 492 39.75 1.57 14.18
C SER A 492 38.86 2.25 15.23
N GLN A 493 37.88 3.06 14.79
CA GLN A 493 36.94 3.72 15.68
C GLN A 493 36.03 2.70 16.39
N LEU A 494 35.57 1.67 15.67
CA LEU A 494 34.78 0.59 16.25
C LEU A 494 35.57 -0.27 17.25
N VAL A 495 36.87 -0.47 17.04
CA VAL A 495 37.74 -1.20 17.96
C VAL A 495 37.98 -0.40 19.24
N SER A 496 38.13 0.93 19.13
CA SER A 496 38.35 1.82 20.27
C SER A 496 37.10 1.99 21.16
N ASP A 497 35.92 1.84 20.57
CA ASP A 497 34.64 1.95 21.26
C ASP A 497 34.38 0.75 22.18
N SER A 498 34.19 0.99 23.48
CA SER A 498 33.95 -0.06 24.47
C SER A 498 32.48 -0.42 24.65
N ILE A 499 31.56 0.36 24.10
CA ILE A 499 30.13 0.22 24.39
C ILE A 499 29.50 -0.86 23.50
N ASN A 500 28.83 -1.80 24.14
CA ASN A 500 28.09 -2.86 23.47
C ASN A 500 26.65 -2.44 23.18
N ASP A 501 26.42 -1.84 22.01
CA ASP A 501 25.10 -1.40 21.57
C ASP A 501 24.76 -1.80 20.12
N THR A 502 23.61 -1.33 19.64
CA THR A 502 23.20 -1.47 18.25
C THR A 502 23.67 -0.26 17.45
N SER A 503 24.34 -0.51 16.33
CA SER A 503 24.76 0.55 15.41
C SER A 503 24.43 0.22 13.98
N ILE A 504 24.26 1.29 13.21
CA ILE A 504 24.38 1.28 11.75
C ILE A 504 25.79 1.75 11.42
N THR A 505 26.51 0.98 10.61
CA THR A 505 27.82 1.33 10.08
C THR A 505 27.70 1.49 8.57
N ILE A 506 28.29 2.55 8.03
CA ILE A 506 28.31 2.87 6.60
C ILE A 506 29.77 2.89 6.16
N PRO A 507 30.35 1.73 5.77
CA PRO A 507 31.71 1.63 5.23
C PRO A 507 31.69 1.92 3.72
N ALA A 508 31.11 3.07 3.37
CA ALA A 508 30.85 3.47 1.99
C ALA A 508 30.84 4.99 1.91
N SER A 509 31.16 5.53 0.74
CA SER A 509 31.15 6.97 0.49
C SER A 509 29.72 7.52 0.56
N ILE A 510 29.56 8.63 1.28
CA ILE A 510 28.27 9.31 1.49
C ILE A 510 28.32 10.65 0.76
N LEU A 511 27.75 10.66 -0.44
CA LEU A 511 27.67 11.83 -1.31
C LEU A 511 26.44 12.66 -0.97
N VAL A 512 26.67 13.95 -0.68
CA VAL A 512 25.60 14.92 -0.42
C VAL A 512 25.52 15.90 -1.58
N TYR A 513 24.34 16.01 -2.19
CA TYR A 513 24.09 16.90 -3.33
C TYR A 513 23.32 18.14 -2.90
N GLN A 514 23.53 19.25 -3.59
CA GLN A 514 22.78 20.47 -3.32
C GLN A 514 21.30 20.27 -3.73
N LYS A 515 20.38 20.57 -2.81
CA LYS A 515 18.95 20.62 -3.13
C LYS A 515 18.69 21.59 -4.30
N ASP A 516 17.80 21.19 -5.18
CA ASP A 516 17.39 21.96 -6.37
C ASP A 516 18.48 22.21 -7.44
N ALA A 517 19.66 21.57 -7.33
CA ALA A 517 20.73 21.64 -8.33
C ALA A 517 21.20 20.23 -8.75
N VAL A 518 20.67 19.74 -9.87
CA VAL A 518 20.92 18.39 -10.37
C VAL A 518 22.43 18.16 -10.58
N GLY A 519 22.96 17.12 -9.93
CA GLY A 519 24.35 16.69 -10.09
C GLY A 519 25.40 17.50 -9.33
N ARG A 520 25.03 18.62 -8.68
CA ARG A 520 26.00 19.45 -7.94
C ARG A 520 26.31 18.85 -6.57
N LYS A 521 27.48 18.22 -6.44
CA LYS A 521 27.99 17.68 -5.17
C LYS A 521 28.36 18.82 -4.20
N LEU A 522 27.82 18.78 -2.98
CA LEU A 522 28.22 19.67 -1.88
C LEU A 522 29.47 19.12 -1.20
N CYS A 523 29.43 17.86 -0.80
CA CYS A 523 30.53 17.17 -0.15
C CYS A 523 30.34 15.65 -0.24
N GLU A 524 31.32 14.94 0.30
CA GLU A 524 31.42 13.50 0.38
C GLU A 524 31.98 13.17 1.76
N PHE A 525 31.44 12.18 2.48
CA PHE A 525 32.05 11.66 3.71
C PHE A 525 32.53 10.24 3.47
N ASP A 526 33.67 9.89 4.04
CA ASP A 526 34.38 8.64 3.72
C ASP A 526 33.77 7.45 4.49
N GLY A 527 33.09 7.73 5.61
CA GLY A 527 32.27 6.76 6.32
C GLY A 527 31.49 7.39 7.46
N MET A 528 30.52 6.64 8.00
CA MET A 528 29.77 7.05 9.19
C MET A 528 29.42 5.88 10.09
N ILE A 529 29.37 6.13 11.41
CA ILE A 529 28.84 5.21 12.41
C ILE A 529 27.68 5.89 13.13
N ILE A 530 26.55 5.20 13.27
CA ILE A 530 25.35 5.71 13.94
C ILE A 530 24.95 4.76 15.08
N HIS A 531 25.16 5.20 16.31
CA HIS A 531 24.79 4.49 17.53
C HIS A 531 23.36 4.84 17.95
N LEU A 532 22.42 3.95 17.63
CA LEU A 532 20.99 4.21 17.77
C LEU A 532 20.51 4.32 19.22
N MET A 533 21.20 3.63 20.13
CA MET A 533 20.76 3.48 21.51
C MET A 533 21.41 4.46 22.49
N ARG A 534 22.37 5.29 22.03
CA ARG A 534 23.07 6.26 22.89
C ARG A 534 22.26 7.53 23.12
N LYS A 535 22.51 8.15 24.28
CA LYS A 535 21.95 9.46 24.66
C LYS A 535 22.75 10.64 24.09
N THR A 536 24.05 10.45 23.87
CA THR A 536 25.00 11.42 23.32
C THR A 536 25.91 10.72 22.32
N GLU A 537 26.61 11.49 21.49
CA GLU A 537 27.59 10.97 20.52
C GLU A 537 26.99 9.87 19.63
N GLN A 538 25.77 10.11 19.12
CA GLN A 538 25.08 9.11 18.31
C GLN A 538 25.67 8.96 16.91
N VAL A 539 26.28 10.01 16.35
CA VAL A 539 26.76 10.01 14.96
C VAL A 539 28.25 10.32 14.93
N PHE A 540 29.02 9.45 14.29
CA PHE A 540 30.44 9.66 14.07
C PHE A 540 30.64 9.95 12.59
N PHE A 541 31.16 11.14 12.28
CA PHE A 541 31.62 11.50 10.96
C PHE A 541 33.10 11.14 10.84
N LEU A 542 33.47 10.51 9.71
CA LEU A 542 34.82 10.02 9.47
C LEU A 542 35.38 10.68 8.20
N GLU A 543 36.61 11.14 8.30
CA GLU A 543 37.42 11.67 7.21
C GLU A 543 38.77 10.98 7.22
N ALA A 544 39.07 10.18 6.19
CA ALA A 544 40.37 9.53 6.05
C ALA A 544 41.26 10.31 5.07
N LYS A 545 42.56 10.34 5.36
CA LYS A 545 43.55 11.01 4.53
C LYS A 545 44.84 10.22 4.44
N ASN A 546 45.47 10.29 3.28
CA ASN A 546 46.70 9.57 3.01
C ASN A 546 47.83 10.03 3.95
N ARG A 547 48.64 9.07 4.41
CA ARG A 547 49.65 9.23 5.47
C ARG A 547 50.80 10.19 5.14
N ASN A 548 50.84 10.71 3.92
CA ASN A 548 51.82 11.70 3.45
C ASN A 548 51.38 13.16 3.73
N GLU A 549 50.16 13.37 4.22
CA GLU A 549 49.61 14.70 4.49
C GLU A 549 49.82 15.13 5.96
N LYS A 550 49.73 16.44 6.23
CA LYS A 550 49.87 16.98 7.59
C LYS A 550 48.66 16.56 8.45
N PRO A 551 48.84 16.20 9.74
CA PRO A 551 47.75 15.80 10.64
C PRO A 551 46.54 16.75 10.69
N ALA A 552 46.77 18.06 10.54
CA ALA A 552 45.70 19.06 10.55
C ALA A 552 44.82 19.06 9.28
N TYR A 553 45.26 18.41 8.19
CA TYR A 553 44.56 18.45 6.91
C TYR A 553 43.22 17.71 6.97
N GLY A 554 43.18 16.47 7.48
CA GLY A 554 41.93 15.73 7.68
C GLY A 554 40.93 16.49 8.55
N LYS A 555 41.41 17.14 9.63
CA LYS A 555 40.58 17.98 10.50
C LYS A 555 39.98 19.18 9.77
N ASN A 556 40.77 19.86 8.92
CA ASN A 556 40.28 20.99 8.12
C ASN A 556 39.30 20.54 7.02
N CYS A 557 39.54 19.41 6.37
CA CYS A 557 38.62 18.84 5.39
C CYS A 557 37.27 18.50 6.04
N LEU A 558 37.28 17.86 7.21
CA LEU A 558 36.04 17.55 7.93
C LEU A 558 35.29 18.82 8.35
N ARG A 559 36.00 19.84 8.83
CA ARG A 559 35.44 21.18 9.14
C ARG A 559 34.71 21.77 7.92
N GLU A 560 35.39 21.85 6.78
CA GLU A 560 34.82 22.39 5.54
C GLU A 560 33.55 21.64 5.06
N LYS A 561 33.46 20.34 5.37
CA LYS A 561 32.27 19.53 5.08
C LYS A 561 31.14 19.83 6.07
N LEU A 562 31.44 19.92 7.37
CA LEU A 562 30.46 20.21 8.42
C LEU A 562 29.87 21.63 8.30
N ASP A 563 30.69 22.62 7.94
CA ASP A 563 30.29 24.04 7.78
C ASP A 563 29.23 24.26 6.69
N LYS A 564 29.02 23.27 5.80
CA LYS A 564 27.97 23.30 4.77
C LYS A 564 26.57 23.01 5.34
N PHE A 565 26.48 22.56 6.58
CA PHE A 565 25.24 22.12 7.20
C PHE A 565 25.02 22.81 8.56
N PRO A 566 23.75 22.94 9.01
CA PRO A 566 23.42 23.47 10.32
C PRO A 566 23.69 22.46 11.45
N ILE A 567 24.94 21.96 11.52
CA ILE A 567 25.47 21.07 12.55
C ILE A 567 26.28 21.95 13.51
N GLN A 568 25.90 21.97 14.78
CA GLN A 568 26.64 22.71 15.80
C GLN A 568 27.77 21.84 16.35
N TYR A 569 28.99 22.38 16.33
CA TYR A 569 30.19 21.73 16.85
C TYR A 569 31.25 22.78 17.22
N ASN A 570 32.14 22.45 18.15
CA ASN A 570 33.36 23.24 18.35
C ASN A 570 34.49 22.61 17.52
N PHE A 571 35.36 23.44 16.95
CA PHE A 571 36.48 22.94 16.15
C PHE A 571 37.40 21.99 16.93
N ASP A 572 37.53 22.20 18.24
CA ASP A 572 38.33 21.35 19.13
C ASP A 572 37.72 19.96 19.37
N ASP A 573 36.42 19.80 19.11
CA ASP A 573 35.74 18.51 19.21
C ASP A 573 36.12 17.56 18.06
N ILE A 574 36.69 18.08 16.96
CA ILE A 574 37.24 17.25 15.88
C ILE A 574 38.58 16.66 16.34
N GLN A 575 38.61 15.33 16.47
CA GLN A 575 39.76 14.56 16.92
C GLN A 575 40.60 14.08 15.73
N ILE A 576 41.92 14.04 15.90
CA ILE A 576 42.87 13.57 14.90
C ILE A 576 43.44 12.22 15.34
N VAL A 577 43.51 11.27 14.41
CA VAL A 577 44.20 9.99 14.59
C VAL A 577 45.19 9.85 13.44
N ALA A 578 46.48 10.06 13.71
CA ALA A 578 47.51 10.21 12.68
C ALA A 578 47.18 11.33 11.67
N CYS A 579 46.78 11.00 10.45
CA CYS A 579 46.37 11.96 9.41
C CYS A 579 44.83 12.02 9.22
N ASP A 580 44.10 11.09 9.84
CA ASP A 580 42.66 10.97 9.74
C ASP A 580 41.96 11.82 10.81
N ALA A 581 40.68 12.14 10.59
CA ALA A 581 39.88 12.92 11.52
C ALA A 581 38.48 12.35 11.73
N TYR A 582 37.95 12.50 12.94
CA TYR A 582 36.57 12.17 13.23
C TYR A 582 35.90 13.21 14.12
N PHE A 583 34.57 13.28 14.03
CA PHE A 583 33.74 14.12 14.87
C PHE A 583 32.55 13.33 15.42
N ARG A 584 32.30 13.45 16.73
CA ARG A 584 31.17 12.82 17.40
C ARG A 584 30.05 13.83 17.63
N TYR A 585 28.93 13.62 16.97
CA TYR A 585 27.78 14.50 17.01
C TYR A 585 26.65 13.92 17.85
N THR A 586 26.01 14.79 18.64
CA THR A 586 24.81 14.45 19.39
C THR A 586 23.57 14.96 18.65
N VAL A 587 22.64 14.05 18.31
CA VAL A 587 21.37 14.45 17.71
C VAL A 587 20.44 14.97 18.81
N GLN A 588 20.22 16.28 18.84
CA GLN A 588 19.31 16.98 19.75
C GLN A 588 17.94 17.20 19.14
#